data_AF-A0AA37ZA48-F1
#
_entry.id   AF-A0AA37ZA48-F1
#
_cell.length_a   1.000
_cell.length_b   1.000
_cell.length_c   1.000
_cell.angle_alpha   90.00
_cell.angle_beta   90.00
_cell.angle_gamma   90.00
#
_symmetry.space_group_name_H-M   'P 1'
#
loop_
_entity.id
_entity.type
_entity.pdbx_description
1 polymer ?
#
loop_
_entity_poly.entity_id
_entity_poly.type
_entity_poly.pdbx_seq_one_letter_code
_entity_poly.pdbx_strand_id
1 'polypeptide(L)'
;MVLFTEYNGPYLFAISFVLLIGLLEIISLIFGHYLSGTLDAHLEHYDALTSGNIGQALHYLNIGRIPALIVLCLLAGFFGLFGILIQHGWVTLWQAPLSNLLLVPVSFILAVFAVHYSGKIIAPWLPRDETTALAEDEFIGSMAIITGHSASAGTPCEGKFTDKFGQTHYVLLEPEAGKEFKKGDKVLIICRLSATRYLAELNPWPTIL
;
A
#
# COMPACT_ATOMS: atom_id res chain seq x y z
N MET A 1 -27.19 -1.25 -33.46
CA MET A 1 -26.38 -1.56 -32.26
C MET A 1 -24.96 -1.90 -32.70
N VAL A 2 -24.05 -0.93 -32.75
CA VAL A 2 -22.67 -1.13 -33.27
C VAL A 2 -21.73 -1.71 -32.21
N LEU A 3 -22.09 -1.59 -30.92
CA LEU A 3 -21.27 -2.07 -29.82
C LEU A 3 -21.35 -3.61 -29.65
N PHE A 4 -22.54 -4.19 -29.74
CA PHE A 4 -22.83 -5.62 -29.48
C PHE A 4 -22.61 -6.53 -30.70
N THR A 5 -21.49 -6.35 -31.38
CA THR A 5 -21.08 -7.19 -32.51
C THR A 5 -20.16 -8.32 -32.03
N GLU A 6 -20.19 -9.45 -32.73
CA GLU A 6 -19.40 -10.64 -32.34
C GLU A 6 -17.89 -10.35 -32.24
N TYR A 7 -17.38 -9.47 -33.10
CA TYR A 7 -15.97 -9.08 -33.07
C TYR A 7 -15.58 -8.30 -31.81
N ASN A 8 -16.52 -7.63 -31.12
CA ASN A 8 -16.25 -6.91 -29.87
C ASN A 8 -16.32 -7.82 -28.62
N GLY A 9 -16.66 -9.10 -28.80
CA GLY A 9 -16.91 -10.05 -27.70
C GLY A 9 -15.83 -10.06 -26.59
N PRO A 10 -14.53 -10.22 -26.91
CA PRO A 10 -13.48 -10.26 -25.89
C PRO A 10 -13.40 -8.98 -25.02
N TYR A 11 -13.62 -7.83 -25.64
CA TYR A 11 -13.51 -6.53 -24.98
C TYR A 11 -14.74 -6.22 -24.12
N LEU A 12 -15.93 -6.56 -24.63
CA LEU A 12 -17.17 -6.47 -23.86
C LEU A 12 -17.16 -7.42 -22.67
N PHE A 13 -16.62 -8.62 -22.83
CA PHE A 13 -16.42 -9.56 -21.74
C PHE A 13 -15.53 -8.95 -20.66
N ALA A 14 -14.40 -8.36 -21.05
CA ALA A 14 -13.49 -7.72 -20.09
C ALA A 14 -14.17 -6.57 -19.31
N ILE A 15 -14.92 -5.69 -19.99
CA ILE A 15 -15.66 -4.61 -19.30
C ILE A 15 -16.74 -5.18 -18.39
N SER A 16 -17.48 -6.20 -18.84
CA SER A 16 -18.51 -6.87 -18.03
C SER A 16 -17.91 -7.53 -16.80
N PHE A 17 -16.72 -8.11 -16.93
CA PHE A 17 -15.98 -8.71 -15.83
C PHE A 17 -15.55 -7.66 -14.79
N VAL A 18 -15.06 -6.50 -15.22
CA VAL A 18 -14.76 -5.37 -14.31
C VAL A 18 -16.00 -4.92 -13.56
N LEU A 19 -17.14 -4.79 -14.25
CA LEU A 19 -18.41 -4.41 -13.61
C LEU A 19 -18.86 -5.45 -12.58
N LEU A 20 -18.70 -6.74 -12.88
CA LEU A 20 -19.03 -7.84 -11.98
C LEU A 20 -18.13 -7.83 -10.74
N ILE A 21 -16.83 -7.64 -10.90
CA ILE A 21 -15.90 -7.49 -9.77
C ILE A 21 -16.28 -6.28 -8.92
N GLY A 22 -16.55 -5.12 -9.55
CA GLY A 22 -16.96 -3.91 -8.83
C GLY A 22 -18.26 -4.11 -8.05
N LEU A 23 -19.22 -4.83 -8.62
CA LEU A 23 -20.46 -5.18 -7.93
C LEU A 23 -20.19 -6.11 -6.73
N LEU A 24 -19.35 -7.13 -6.90
CA LEU A 24 -18.96 -8.02 -5.82
C LEU A 24 -18.21 -7.29 -4.69
N GLU A 25 -17.35 -6.33 -5.03
CA GLU A 25 -16.66 -5.49 -4.04
C GLU A 25 -17.69 -4.66 -3.25
N ILE A 26 -18.63 -3.99 -3.93
CA ILE A 26 -19.68 -3.20 -3.27
C ILE A 26 -20.52 -4.07 -2.34
N ILE A 27 -20.92 -5.27 -2.79
CA ILE A 27 -21.66 -6.22 -1.96
C ILE A 27 -20.82 -6.61 -0.75
N SER A 28 -19.55 -6.96 -0.94
CA SER A 28 -18.65 -7.35 0.16
C SER A 28 -18.53 -6.24 1.21
N LEU A 29 -18.39 -4.99 0.77
CA LEU A 29 -18.32 -3.83 1.64
C LEU A 29 -19.58 -3.66 2.51
N ILE A 30 -20.76 -3.97 1.97
CA ILE A 30 -22.03 -3.93 2.73
C ILE A 30 -22.02 -4.96 3.87
N PHE A 31 -21.41 -6.13 3.65
CA PHE A 31 -21.23 -7.16 4.67
C PHE A 31 -20.04 -6.91 5.60
N GLY A 32 -19.32 -5.79 5.44
CA GLY A 32 -18.13 -5.47 6.23
C GLY A 32 -16.86 -6.24 5.81
N HIS A 33 -16.87 -6.83 4.62
CA HIS A 33 -15.71 -7.52 4.04
C HIS A 33 -15.02 -6.66 2.96
N TYR A 34 -13.69 -6.73 2.93
CA TYR A 34 -12.86 -6.10 1.90
C TYR A 34 -12.27 -7.19 1.00
N LEU A 35 -12.91 -7.46 -0.14
CA LEU A 35 -12.49 -8.53 -1.05
C LEU A 35 -11.13 -8.22 -1.70
N SER A 36 -10.85 -6.95 -1.98
CA SER A 36 -9.52 -6.47 -2.34
C SER A 36 -8.44 -6.88 -1.33
N GLY A 37 -8.70 -6.67 -0.03
CA GLY A 37 -7.76 -7.04 1.03
C GLY A 37 -7.56 -8.54 1.21
N THR A 38 -8.62 -9.36 1.05
CA THR A 38 -8.47 -10.83 1.13
C THR A 38 -7.68 -11.40 -0.04
N LEU A 39 -7.83 -10.81 -1.24
CA LEU A 39 -7.06 -11.19 -2.41
C LEU A 39 -5.58 -10.85 -2.24
N ASP A 40 -5.27 -9.65 -1.74
CA ASP A 40 -3.89 -9.22 -1.48
C ASP A 40 -3.21 -10.14 -0.45
N ALA A 41 -3.88 -10.47 0.66
CA ALA A 41 -3.35 -11.40 1.66
C ALA A 41 -3.06 -12.81 1.09
N HIS A 42 -3.89 -13.29 0.16
CA HIS A 42 -3.64 -14.57 -0.52
C HIS A 42 -2.45 -14.50 -1.48
N LEU A 43 -2.27 -13.36 -2.16
CA LEU A 43 -1.16 -13.12 -3.08
C LEU A 43 0.17 -12.94 -2.36
N GLU A 44 0.17 -12.39 -1.14
CA GLU A 44 1.37 -12.32 -0.30
C GLU A 44 1.75 -13.68 0.29
N HIS A 45 0.75 -14.52 0.61
CA HIS A 45 1.00 -15.88 1.13
C HIS A 45 1.56 -16.83 0.06
N TYR A 46 1.18 -16.62 -1.20
CA TYR A 46 1.85 -17.25 -2.32
C TYR A 46 3.17 -16.50 -2.57
N ASP A 47 4.30 -17.20 -2.53
CA ASP A 47 5.65 -16.65 -2.77
C ASP A 47 5.87 -16.18 -4.24
N ALA A 48 4.80 -15.78 -4.93
CA ALA A 48 4.73 -15.28 -6.30
C ALA A 48 5.56 -14.00 -6.52
N LEU A 49 5.90 -13.30 -5.43
CA LEU A 49 6.79 -12.14 -5.43
C LEU A 49 8.28 -12.53 -5.37
N THR A 50 8.62 -13.78 -5.05
CA THR A 50 9.97 -14.12 -4.55
C THR A 50 10.84 -14.89 -5.54
N SER A 51 10.34 -15.34 -6.70
CA SER A 51 11.24 -15.93 -7.72
C SER A 51 10.67 -16.01 -9.15
N GLY A 52 11.23 -15.22 -10.06
CA GLY A 52 11.11 -15.40 -11.53
C GLY A 52 10.61 -14.19 -12.34
N ASN A 53 10.51 -14.37 -13.66
CA ASN A 53 10.04 -13.35 -14.63
C ASN A 53 8.62 -12.84 -14.34
N ILE A 54 7.79 -13.66 -13.67
CA ILE A 54 6.40 -13.32 -13.33
C ILE A 54 6.36 -12.27 -12.23
N GLY A 55 7.17 -12.40 -11.18
CA GLY A 55 7.26 -11.39 -10.11
C GLY A 55 7.69 -10.03 -10.63
N GLN A 56 8.61 -10.00 -11.61
CA GLN A 56 9.05 -8.76 -12.25
C GLN A 56 7.93 -8.10 -13.09
N ALA A 57 7.12 -8.90 -13.79
CA ALA A 57 5.95 -8.41 -14.52
C ALA A 57 4.85 -7.88 -13.57
N LEU A 58 4.60 -8.57 -12.46
CA LEU A 58 3.64 -8.14 -11.44
C LEU A 58 4.07 -6.83 -10.76
N HIS A 59 5.36 -6.71 -10.41
CA HIS A 59 5.92 -5.47 -9.89
C HIS A 59 5.83 -4.33 -10.91
N TYR A 60 6.05 -4.63 -12.21
CA TYR A 60 5.88 -3.64 -13.28
C TYR A 60 4.43 -3.14 -13.40
N LEU A 61 3.44 -3.99 -13.11
CA LEU A 61 2.01 -3.64 -13.03
C LEU A 61 1.64 -2.91 -11.73
N ASN A 62 2.61 -2.54 -10.89
CA ASN A 62 2.44 -1.89 -9.58
C ASN A 62 1.69 -2.74 -8.53
N ILE A 63 1.68 -4.07 -8.66
CA ILE A 63 1.18 -4.96 -7.60
C ILE A 63 2.07 -4.82 -6.36
N GLY A 64 1.46 -4.61 -5.19
CA GLY A 64 2.13 -4.26 -3.93
C GLY A 64 2.23 -2.76 -3.66
N ARG A 65 1.95 -1.90 -4.65
CA ARG A 65 1.76 -0.45 -4.42
C ARG A 65 0.29 -0.06 -4.30
N ILE A 66 -0.57 -0.82 -4.99
CA ILE A 66 -2.03 -0.73 -5.01
C ILE A 66 -2.61 -2.16 -4.96
N PRO A 67 -3.82 -2.36 -4.42
CA PRO A 67 -4.50 -3.64 -4.33
C PRO A 67 -4.57 -4.35 -5.67
N ALA A 68 -4.30 -5.64 -5.66
CA ALA A 68 -4.24 -6.47 -6.85
C ALA A 68 -5.58 -6.48 -7.60
N LEU A 69 -6.70 -6.41 -6.88
CA LEU A 69 -8.04 -6.33 -7.47
C LEU A 69 -8.21 -5.04 -8.29
N ILE A 70 -7.67 -3.91 -7.82
CA ILE A 70 -7.68 -2.64 -8.56
C ILE A 70 -6.80 -2.76 -9.82
N VAL A 71 -5.60 -3.36 -9.71
CA VAL A 71 -4.73 -3.61 -10.87
C VAL A 71 -5.42 -4.47 -11.91
N LEU A 72 -6.08 -5.56 -11.48
CA LEU A 72 -6.84 -6.45 -12.35
C LEU A 72 -7.97 -5.70 -13.06
N CYS A 73 -8.72 -4.87 -12.33
CA CYS A 73 -9.78 -4.05 -12.90
C CYS A 73 -9.26 -3.02 -13.91
N LEU A 74 -8.13 -2.36 -13.62
CA LEU A 74 -7.49 -1.42 -14.54
C LEU A 74 -7.01 -2.14 -15.80
N LEU A 75 -6.38 -3.31 -15.66
CA LEU A 75 -5.88 -4.09 -16.78
C LEU A 75 -7.02 -4.54 -17.70
N ALA A 76 -8.06 -5.16 -17.15
CA ALA A 76 -9.23 -5.60 -17.91
C ALA A 76 -10.01 -4.40 -18.49
N GLY A 77 -10.11 -3.30 -17.73
CA GLY A 77 -10.78 -2.07 -18.15
C GLY A 77 -10.09 -1.39 -19.32
N PHE A 78 -8.76 -1.19 -19.25
CA PHE A 78 -8.01 -0.62 -20.37
C PHE A 78 -7.95 -1.55 -21.57
N PHE A 79 -7.83 -2.86 -21.36
CA PHE A 79 -7.90 -3.84 -22.44
C PHE A 79 -9.23 -3.74 -23.20
N GLY A 80 -10.35 -3.71 -22.46
CA GLY A 80 -11.68 -3.53 -23.04
C GLY A 80 -11.84 -2.19 -23.74
N LEU A 81 -11.39 -1.10 -23.10
CA LEU A 81 -11.48 0.25 -23.64
C LEU A 81 -10.68 0.41 -24.94
N PHE A 82 -9.39 0.06 -24.94
CA PHE A 82 -8.55 0.17 -26.13
C PHE A 82 -9.03 -0.75 -27.24
N GLY A 83 -9.46 -1.97 -26.92
CA GLY A 83 -10.03 -2.90 -27.90
C GLY A 83 -11.23 -2.31 -28.61
N ILE A 84 -12.20 -1.78 -27.87
CA ILE A 84 -13.39 -1.14 -28.45
C ILE A 84 -13.01 0.11 -29.25
N LEU A 85 -12.15 0.98 -28.71
CA LEU A 85 -11.77 2.23 -29.39
C LEU A 85 -11.04 1.97 -30.72
N ILE A 86 -10.06 1.06 -30.71
CA ILE A 86 -9.29 0.71 -31.92
C ILE A 86 -10.20 0.00 -32.92
N GLN A 87 -10.99 -0.98 -32.48
CA GLN A 87 -11.90 -1.71 -33.36
C GLN A 87 -12.95 -0.77 -33.98
N HIS A 88 -13.50 0.15 -33.19
CA HIS A 88 -14.46 1.14 -33.67
C HIS A 88 -13.82 2.09 -34.70
N GLY A 89 -12.63 2.63 -34.42
CA GLY A 89 -11.91 3.48 -35.36
C GLY A 89 -11.58 2.76 -36.66
N TRP A 90 -11.16 1.49 -36.57
CA TRP A 90 -10.83 0.67 -37.72
C TRP A 90 -12.04 0.40 -38.61
N VAL A 91 -13.16 -0.01 -38.01
CA VAL A 91 -14.42 -0.24 -38.74
C VAL A 91 -14.92 1.05 -39.39
N THR A 92 -14.83 2.19 -38.73
CA THR A 92 -15.25 3.47 -39.30
C THR A 92 -14.43 3.85 -40.54
N LEU A 93 -13.11 3.64 -40.53
CA LEU A 93 -12.22 4.04 -41.61
C LEU A 93 -12.14 3.04 -42.76
N TRP A 94 -12.11 1.74 -42.47
CA TRP A 94 -11.96 0.67 -43.47
C TRP A 94 -13.26 -0.10 -43.78
N GLN A 95 -14.36 0.20 -43.09
CA GLN A 95 -15.66 -0.48 -43.24
C GLN A 95 -15.59 -2.01 -43.05
N ALA A 96 -14.52 -2.50 -42.42
CA ALA A 96 -14.26 -3.91 -42.15
C ALA A 96 -13.70 -4.10 -40.74
N PRO A 97 -14.07 -5.16 -40.02
CA PRO A 97 -13.53 -5.44 -38.69
C PRO A 97 -12.08 -5.90 -38.77
N LEU A 98 -11.24 -5.42 -37.84
CA LEU A 98 -9.89 -5.96 -37.69
C LEU A 98 -9.98 -7.36 -37.05
N SER A 99 -9.07 -8.25 -37.44
CA SER A 99 -8.98 -9.58 -36.85
C SER A 99 -8.59 -9.50 -35.37
N ASN A 100 -9.40 -10.14 -34.52
CA ASN A 100 -9.13 -10.22 -33.08
C ASN A 100 -7.81 -10.92 -32.77
N LEU A 101 -7.29 -11.75 -33.68
CA LEU A 101 -5.99 -12.40 -33.50
C LEU A 101 -4.85 -11.38 -33.39
N LEU A 102 -4.96 -10.24 -34.08
CA LEU A 102 -3.97 -9.16 -34.04
C LEU A 102 -4.37 -8.07 -33.04
N LEU A 103 -5.67 -7.76 -32.94
CA LEU A 103 -6.11 -6.68 -32.07
C LEU A 103 -5.98 -7.03 -30.58
N VAL A 104 -6.30 -8.25 -30.17
CA VAL A 104 -6.18 -8.69 -28.76
C VAL A 104 -4.77 -8.47 -28.19
N PRO A 105 -3.67 -8.95 -28.80
CA PRO A 105 -2.34 -8.72 -28.25
C PRO A 105 -1.95 -7.22 -28.27
N VAL A 106 -2.34 -6.47 -29.30
CA VAL A 106 -2.08 -5.02 -29.36
C VAL A 106 -2.79 -4.28 -28.23
N SER A 107 -4.09 -4.52 -28.03
CA SER A 107 -4.87 -3.93 -26.94
C SER A 107 -4.34 -4.34 -25.57
N PHE A 108 -3.88 -5.58 -25.42
CA PHE A 108 -3.30 -6.07 -24.17
C PHE A 108 -1.98 -5.36 -23.82
N ILE A 109 -1.08 -5.21 -24.79
CA ILE A 109 0.18 -4.49 -24.59
C ILE A 109 -0.10 -3.03 -24.20
N LEU A 110 -1.00 -2.35 -24.92
CA LEU A 110 -1.41 -0.98 -24.59
C LEU A 110 -2.02 -0.88 -23.19
N ALA A 111 -2.83 -1.86 -22.79
CA ALA A 111 -3.41 -1.93 -21.45
C ALA A 111 -2.33 -2.04 -20.37
N VAL A 112 -1.33 -2.91 -20.55
CA VAL A 112 -0.21 -3.04 -19.60
C VAL A 112 0.53 -1.72 -19.41
N PHE A 113 0.83 -1.01 -20.50
CA PHE A 113 1.46 0.31 -20.42
C PHE A 113 0.55 1.32 -19.69
N ALA A 114 -0.74 1.37 -20.04
CA ALA A 114 -1.68 2.27 -19.39
C ALA A 114 -1.81 2.01 -17.87
N VAL A 115 -1.87 0.74 -17.46
CA VAL A 115 -1.89 0.33 -16.04
C VAL A 115 -0.62 0.78 -15.32
N HIS A 116 0.55 0.65 -15.94
CA HIS A 116 1.81 1.08 -15.34
C HIS A 116 1.80 2.57 -14.99
N TYR A 117 1.36 3.41 -15.94
CA TYR A 117 1.31 4.86 -15.73
C TYR A 117 0.16 5.29 -14.81
N SER A 118 -1.04 4.74 -14.99
CA SER A 118 -2.20 5.10 -14.17
C SER A 118 -2.03 4.62 -12.72
N GLY A 119 -1.49 3.43 -12.51
CA GLY A 119 -1.21 2.89 -11.19
C GLY A 119 -0.26 3.78 -10.39
N LYS A 120 0.74 4.39 -11.04
CA LYS A 120 1.64 5.36 -10.40
C LYS A 120 0.93 6.67 -9.99
N ILE A 121 -0.09 7.09 -10.74
CA ILE A 121 -0.89 8.29 -10.43
C ILE A 121 -1.88 8.00 -9.30
N ILE A 122 -2.44 6.79 -9.26
CA ILE A 122 -3.44 6.37 -8.27
C ILE A 122 -2.79 6.00 -6.93
N ALA A 123 -1.58 5.45 -6.94
CA ALA A 123 -0.91 4.95 -5.74
C ALA A 123 -0.82 5.97 -4.56
N PRO A 124 -0.57 7.28 -4.76
CA PRO A 124 -0.55 8.25 -3.67
C PRO A 124 -1.91 8.54 -3.05
N TRP A 125 -3.00 8.27 -3.77
CA TRP A 125 -4.37 8.57 -3.32
C TRP A 125 -4.97 7.41 -2.53
N LEU A 126 -4.36 6.24 -2.63
CA LEU A 126 -4.86 5.08 -1.94
C LEU A 126 -4.36 5.09 -0.50
N PRO A 127 -5.26 5.06 0.50
CA PRO A 127 -4.85 4.87 1.88
C PRO A 127 -4.14 3.53 1.95
N ARG A 128 -2.83 3.57 2.18
CA ARG A 128 -2.11 2.38 2.59
C ARG A 128 -2.51 2.14 4.03
N ASP A 129 -2.82 0.89 4.33
CA ASP A 129 -2.72 0.38 5.69
C ASP A 129 -1.22 0.42 6.05
N GLU A 130 -0.72 1.63 6.31
CA GLU A 130 0.39 1.84 7.22
C GLU A 130 -0.17 1.31 8.53
N THR A 131 -0.02 0.00 8.74
CA THR A 131 -0.31 -0.62 10.01
C THR A 131 0.35 0.29 11.02
N THR A 132 -0.43 0.86 11.92
CA THR A 132 0.04 1.80 12.95
C THR A 132 0.94 1.10 13.97
N ALA A 133 1.60 0.00 13.59
CA ALA A 133 2.93 -0.32 14.03
C ALA A 133 3.86 0.69 13.36
N LEU A 134 4.02 1.88 13.98
CA LEU A 134 5.22 2.69 13.74
C LEU A 134 6.40 1.71 13.74
N ALA A 135 7.25 1.77 12.71
CA ALA A 135 8.51 1.06 12.74
C ALA A 135 9.15 1.40 14.09
N GLU A 136 9.38 0.40 14.93
CA GLU A 136 9.82 0.57 16.32
C GLU A 136 11.18 1.31 16.39
N ASP A 137 11.85 1.44 15.24
CA ASP A 137 13.05 2.23 14.97
C ASP A 137 12.78 3.74 14.84
N GLU A 138 11.55 4.19 14.56
CA GLU A 138 11.18 5.61 14.45
C GLU A 138 11.12 6.30 15.81
N PHE A 139 11.06 5.52 16.90
CA PHE A 139 11.17 6.06 18.26
C PHE A 139 12.59 6.52 18.56
N ILE A 140 13.60 5.93 17.90
CA ILE A 140 15.00 6.28 18.08
C ILE A 140 15.24 7.69 17.52
N GLY A 141 15.82 8.56 18.35
CA GLY A 141 16.02 9.98 18.05
C GLY A 141 14.85 10.89 18.46
N SER A 142 13.75 10.33 18.96
CA SER A 142 12.63 11.13 19.49
C SER A 142 12.92 11.62 20.91
N MET A 143 12.48 12.85 21.20
CA MET A 143 12.51 13.43 22.54
C MET A 143 11.28 13.00 23.33
N ALA A 144 11.49 12.48 24.53
CA ALA A 144 10.44 12.05 25.44
C ALA A 144 10.53 12.77 26.78
N ILE A 145 9.40 12.85 27.48
CA ILE A 145 9.29 13.39 28.83
C ILE A 145 8.96 12.26 29.79
N ILE A 146 9.75 12.10 30.84
CA ILE A 146 9.55 11.08 31.86
C ILE A 146 8.29 11.40 32.68
N THR A 147 7.33 10.47 32.69
CA THR A 147 6.08 10.58 33.47
C THR A 147 6.13 9.74 34.75
N GLY A 148 6.94 8.68 34.77
CA GLY A 148 7.21 7.83 35.92
C GLY A 148 7.98 8.52 37.05
N HIS A 149 8.05 7.87 38.22
CA HIS A 149 8.68 8.44 39.41
C HIS A 149 10.21 8.53 39.29
N SER A 150 10.86 7.41 38.99
CA SER A 150 12.29 7.34 38.75
C SER A 150 12.63 6.15 37.84
N ALA A 151 13.70 6.27 37.06
CA ALA A 151 14.32 5.13 36.39
C ALA A 151 15.81 5.10 36.68
N SER A 152 16.35 3.89 36.79
CA SER A 152 17.79 3.61 36.84
C SER A 152 18.08 2.40 35.95
N ALA A 153 19.37 2.11 35.70
CA ALA A 153 19.75 0.96 34.90
C ALA A 153 19.12 -0.35 35.45
N GLY A 154 18.47 -1.12 34.59
CA GLY A 154 17.67 -2.31 34.91
C GLY A 154 16.26 -2.04 35.44
N THR A 155 15.90 -0.79 35.77
CA THR A 155 14.56 -0.39 36.25
C THR A 155 13.98 0.74 35.39
N PRO A 156 13.37 0.41 34.24
CA PRO A 156 12.83 1.42 33.35
C PRO A 156 11.58 2.07 33.94
N CYS A 157 11.28 3.29 33.51
CA CYS A 157 10.04 3.98 33.86
C CYS A 157 9.32 4.50 32.61
N GLU A 158 8.05 4.87 32.77
CA GLU A 158 7.26 5.37 31.66
C GLU A 158 7.68 6.80 31.27
N GLY A 159 7.88 6.99 29.97
CA GLY A 159 8.01 8.29 29.35
C GLY A 159 7.01 8.44 28.20
N LYS A 160 6.64 9.68 27.91
CA LYS A 160 5.77 10.01 26.77
C LYS A 160 6.50 10.85 25.74
N PHE A 161 6.26 10.58 24.47
CA PHE A 161 6.65 11.49 23.39
C PHE A 161 5.49 11.70 22.43
N THR A 162 5.55 12.78 21.66
CA THR A 162 4.57 13.08 20.62
C THR A 162 5.25 12.95 19.28
N ASP A 163 4.67 12.15 18.38
CA ASP A 163 5.21 11.95 17.05
C ASP A 163 4.93 13.14 16.10
N LYS A 164 5.44 13.05 14.87
CA LYS A 164 5.24 14.06 13.82
C LYS A 164 3.79 14.24 13.38
N PHE A 165 2.91 13.30 13.73
CA PHE A 165 1.48 13.33 13.43
C PHE A 165 0.63 13.82 14.62
N GLY A 166 1.26 14.16 15.75
CA GLY A 166 0.59 14.67 16.94
C GLY A 166 0.04 13.58 17.88
N GLN A 167 0.36 12.31 17.65
CA GLN A 167 -0.06 11.22 18.52
C GLN A 167 0.92 11.05 19.69
N THR A 168 0.39 10.88 20.90
CA THR A 168 1.21 10.66 22.10
C THR A 168 1.40 9.17 22.35
N HIS A 169 2.66 8.75 22.46
CA HIS A 169 3.07 7.38 22.71
C HIS A 169 3.71 7.27 24.09
N TYR A 170 3.43 6.17 24.80
CA TYR A 170 4.01 5.86 26.10
C TYR A 170 4.95 4.66 25.97
N VAL A 171 6.20 4.83 26.39
CA VAL A 171 7.28 3.85 26.25
C VAL A 171 8.07 3.71 27.54
N LEU A 172 8.66 2.53 27.77
CA LEU A 172 9.53 2.30 28.93
C LEU A 172 10.96 2.73 28.60
N LEU A 173 11.45 3.73 29.34
CA LEU A 173 12.76 4.34 29.15
C LEU A 173 13.69 3.99 30.31
N GLU A 174 14.90 3.58 29.95
CA GLU A 174 15.96 3.19 30.88
C GLU A 174 17.18 4.08 30.66
N PRO A 175 17.80 4.64 31.71
CA PRO A 175 19.04 5.36 31.60
C PRO A 175 20.25 4.41 31.49
N GLU A 176 21.37 4.94 31.01
CA GLU A 176 22.66 4.26 31.06
C GLU A 176 23.13 4.03 32.52
N ALA A 177 23.99 3.02 32.72
CA ALA A 177 24.54 2.68 34.03
C ALA A 177 25.17 3.90 34.74
N GLY A 178 24.72 4.18 35.96
CA GLY A 178 25.18 5.31 36.77
C GLY A 178 24.40 6.62 36.59
N LYS A 179 23.41 6.65 35.70
CA LYS A 179 22.47 7.77 35.54
C LYS A 179 21.10 7.40 36.11
N GLU A 180 20.34 8.41 36.51
CA GLU A 180 18.95 8.27 36.94
C GLU A 180 18.08 9.30 36.25
N PHE A 181 16.84 8.92 35.95
CA PHE A 181 15.80 9.84 35.49
C PHE A 181 14.80 10.13 36.59
N LYS A 182 14.28 11.36 36.58
CA LYS A 182 13.21 11.83 37.45
C LYS A 182 12.02 12.26 36.63
N LYS A 183 10.86 12.29 37.28
CA LYS A 183 9.64 12.81 36.68
C LYS A 183 9.83 14.22 36.12
N GLY A 184 9.47 14.42 34.86
CA GLY A 184 9.59 15.69 34.14
C GLY A 184 10.91 15.86 33.38
N ASP A 185 11.88 14.95 33.54
CA ASP A 185 13.11 14.99 32.77
C ASP A 185 12.81 14.79 31.28
N LYS A 186 13.50 15.57 30.45
CA LYS A 186 13.50 15.41 29.00
C LYS A 186 14.64 14.49 28.62
N VAL A 187 14.34 13.46 27.85
CA VAL A 187 15.29 12.43 27.47
C VAL A 187 15.22 12.16 25.98
N LEU A 188 16.35 11.80 25.38
CA LEU A 188 16.46 11.39 23.98
C LEU A 188 16.52 9.87 23.93
N ILE A 189 15.66 9.25 23.13
CA ILE A 189 15.67 7.80 22.91
C ILE A 189 16.84 7.45 21.98
N ILE A 190 17.78 6.61 22.44
CA ILE A 190 19.03 6.31 21.70
C ILE A 190 18.95 4.96 21.00
N CYS A 191 18.51 3.92 21.69
CA CYS A 191 18.47 2.58 21.11
C CYS A 191 17.45 1.71 21.83
N ARG A 192 17.11 0.60 21.19
CA ARG A 192 16.20 -0.40 21.75
C ARG A 192 16.96 -1.41 22.59
N LEU A 193 16.48 -1.68 23.80
CA LEU A 193 16.99 -2.74 24.67
C LEU A 193 16.19 -4.02 24.52
N SER A 194 14.87 -3.94 24.35
CA SER A 194 13.97 -5.08 24.18
C SER A 194 12.70 -4.71 23.44
N ALA A 195 11.75 -5.64 23.32
CA ALA A 195 10.47 -5.41 22.66
C ALA A 195 9.73 -4.16 23.18
N THR A 196 9.85 -3.87 24.48
CA THR A 196 9.11 -2.81 25.17
C THR A 196 9.99 -1.76 25.85
N ARG A 197 11.32 -1.95 25.87
CA ARG A 197 12.26 -1.10 26.62
C ARG A 197 13.25 -0.42 25.69
N TYR A 198 13.52 0.85 25.96
CA TYR A 198 14.45 1.67 25.20
C TYR A 198 15.47 2.32 26.14
N LEU A 199 16.71 2.40 25.68
CA LEU A 199 17.75 3.19 26.31
C LEU A 199 17.53 4.65 25.93
N ALA A 200 17.56 5.54 26.91
CA ALA A 200 17.52 6.96 26.70
C ALA A 200 18.68 7.66 27.42
N GLU A 201 18.95 8.90 27.05
CA GLU A 201 19.87 9.78 27.75
C GLU A 201 19.20 11.12 28.05
N LEU A 202 19.65 11.80 29.11
CA LEU A 202 19.22 13.16 29.40
C LEU A 202 19.44 14.05 28.18
N ASN A 203 18.46 14.92 27.91
CA ASN A 203 18.49 15.80 26.76
C ASN A 203 19.84 16.54 26.63
N PRO A 204 20.64 16.26 25.59
CA PRO A 204 21.92 16.94 25.40
C PRO A 204 21.73 18.40 24.92
N TRP A 205 20.53 18.77 24.47
CA TRP A 205 20.19 20.09 23.94
C TRP A 205 19.07 20.76 24.75
N PRO A 206 19.39 21.63 25.72
CA PRO A 206 18.38 22.22 26.62
C PRO A 206 17.29 23.06 25.91
N THR A 207 17.49 23.40 24.65
CA THR A 207 16.58 24.23 23.83
C THR A 207 15.49 23.41 23.11
N ILE A 208 15.59 22.08 23.03
CA ILE A 208 14.65 21.21 22.28
C ILE A 208 13.73 20.47 23.27
N LEU A 209 12.49 20.20 22.83
CA LEU A 209 11.37 19.68 23.62
C LEU A 209 11.03 18.25 23.23
#